data_AF-A0A0D0IUD4-F1
#
_entry.id   AF-A0A0D0IUD4-F1
#
_cell.length_a   1.000
_cell.length_b   1.000
_cell.length_c   1.000
_cell.angle_alpha   90.00
_cell.angle_beta   90.00
_cell.angle_gamma   90.00
#
_symmetry.space_group_name_H-M   'P 1'
#
loop_
_entity.id
_entity.type
_entity.pdbx_description
1 polymer ?
#
loop_
_entity_poly.entity_id
_entity_poly.type
_entity_poly.pdbx_seq_one_letter_code
_entity_poly.pdbx_strand_id
1 'polypeptide(L)'
;MLAVAAVALLPLAGCTAPEPEPEELTVTGAGARYLDAVCPVNGAWDSVDVEVERLRIALARSEAGDETALGAALTTLERRSLAAAENLDDASVSWPADAEDAIAAVRDSLAADAEQARDVAELSAADAVAHEWEGAERIAATSAKARASLGLPDDPEVACEAR
;
A
#
# COMPACT_ATOMS: atom_id res chain seq x y z
N MET A 1 59.30 32.61 -31.32
CA MET A 1 59.31 31.58 -30.28
C MET A 1 58.12 31.82 -29.35
N LEU A 2 57.52 30.72 -28.87
CA LEU A 2 56.13 30.54 -28.44
C LEU A 2 55.54 31.60 -27.48
N ALA A 3 54.31 32.02 -27.80
CA ALA A 3 53.36 32.61 -26.85
C ALA A 3 52.59 31.48 -26.15
N VAL A 4 52.63 31.46 -24.81
CA VAL A 4 51.84 30.52 -24.00
C VAL A 4 50.54 31.22 -23.61
N ALA A 5 49.44 30.78 -24.22
CA ALA A 5 48.09 31.15 -23.83
C ALA A 5 47.72 30.38 -22.54
N ALA A 6 47.52 31.12 -21.45
CA ALA A 6 46.98 30.56 -20.22
C ALA A 6 45.48 30.31 -20.39
N VAL A 7 45.12 29.05 -20.57
CA VAL A 7 43.73 28.58 -20.53
C VAL A 7 43.27 28.64 -19.07
N ALA A 8 42.39 29.58 -18.76
CA ALA A 8 41.66 29.61 -17.50
C ALA A 8 40.67 28.44 -17.46
N LEU A 9 41.00 27.39 -16.71
CA LEU A 9 40.07 26.35 -16.32
C LEU A 9 39.11 26.93 -15.27
N LEU A 10 37.91 27.29 -15.69
CA LEU A 10 36.77 27.55 -14.81
C LEU A 10 36.31 26.20 -14.24
N PRO A 11 36.42 25.93 -12.93
CA PRO A 11 35.71 24.81 -12.33
C PRO A 11 34.22 25.16 -12.38
N LEU A 12 33.47 24.43 -13.21
CA LEU A 12 32.01 24.38 -13.12
C LEU A 12 31.67 23.73 -11.78
N ALA A 13 31.62 24.54 -10.72
CA ALA A 13 30.99 24.17 -9.46
C ALA A 13 29.50 24.00 -9.77
N GLY A 14 29.09 22.79 -10.08
CA GLY A 14 27.69 22.39 -10.11
C GLY A 14 27.13 22.60 -8.70
N CYS A 15 26.42 23.70 -8.50
CA CYS A 15 25.60 23.92 -7.33
C CYS A 15 24.42 22.94 -7.40
N THR A 16 24.62 21.70 -6.99
CA THR A 16 23.49 20.87 -6.57
C THR A 16 23.07 21.44 -5.21
N ALA A 17 21.94 22.14 -5.18
CA ALA A 17 21.34 22.52 -3.90
C ALA A 17 21.13 21.24 -3.09
N PRO A 18 21.44 21.23 -1.78
CA PRO A 18 21.19 20.07 -0.94
C PRO A 18 19.70 19.69 -1.06
N GLU A 19 19.44 18.38 -1.19
CA GLU A 19 18.06 17.87 -1.18
C GLU A 19 17.37 18.34 0.10
N PRO A 20 16.10 18.78 0.02
CA PRO A 20 15.37 19.20 1.20
C PRO A 20 15.27 18.03 2.18
N GLU A 21 15.47 18.32 3.47
CA GLU A 21 15.22 17.34 4.53
C GLU A 21 13.74 16.94 4.52
N PRO A 22 13.40 15.66 4.79
CA PRO A 22 12.02 15.22 4.86
C PRO A 22 11.22 15.97 5.93
N GLU A 23 9.93 16.19 5.67
CA GLU A 23 9.03 16.78 6.65
C GLU A 23 8.68 15.76 7.73
N GLU A 24 9.07 16.05 8.97
CA GLU A 24 8.68 15.25 10.14
C GLU A 24 7.18 15.37 10.42
N LEU A 25 6.46 14.26 10.28
CA LEU A 25 5.02 14.23 10.53
C LEU A 25 4.73 14.30 12.04
N THR A 26 3.77 15.15 12.40
CA THR A 26 3.13 15.04 13.72
C THR A 26 2.38 13.71 13.83
N VAL A 27 2.19 13.18 15.04
CA VAL A 27 1.41 11.93 15.23
C VAL A 27 0.03 12.01 14.57
N THR A 28 -0.67 13.15 14.69
CA THR A 28 -1.97 13.37 14.05
C THR A 28 -1.85 13.40 12.52
N GLY A 29 -0.83 14.08 11.97
CA GLY A 29 -0.58 14.11 10.53
C GLY A 29 -0.23 12.73 9.96
N ALA A 30 0.59 11.97 10.68
CA ALA A 30 0.94 10.60 10.35
C ALA A 30 -0.30 9.68 10.42
N GLY A 31 -1.15 9.85 11.43
CA GLY A 31 -2.43 9.16 11.55
C GLY A 31 -3.33 9.39 10.34
N ALA A 32 -3.53 10.65 9.96
CA ALA A 32 -4.33 11.00 8.78
C ALA A 32 -3.74 10.42 7.49
N ARG A 33 -2.42 10.55 7.29
CA ARG A 33 -1.73 10.00 6.12
C ARG A 33 -1.87 8.48 6.04
N TYR A 34 -1.69 7.79 7.16
CA TYR A 34 -1.88 6.35 7.25
C TYR A 34 -3.30 5.93 6.84
N LEU A 35 -4.33 6.59 7.39
CA LEU A 35 -5.73 6.28 7.07
C LEU A 35 -6.10 6.63 5.62
N ASP A 36 -5.51 7.68 5.06
CA ASP A 36 -5.65 8.01 3.63
C ASP A 36 -5.10 6.92 2.71
N ALA A 37 -4.03 6.24 3.13
CA ALA A 37 -3.48 5.10 2.40
C ALA A 37 -4.32 3.81 2.60
N VAL A 38 -4.63 3.43 3.84
CA VAL A 38 -5.19 2.09 4.13
C VAL A 38 -6.70 1.98 3.97
N CYS A 39 -7.48 3.03 4.24
CA CYS A 39 -8.95 2.92 4.20
C CYS A 39 -9.50 2.62 2.79
N PRO A 40 -8.95 3.20 1.70
CA PRO A 40 -9.32 2.78 0.35
C PRO A 40 -9.01 1.31 0.06
N VAL A 41 -7.95 0.75 0.64
CA VAL A 41 -7.58 -0.67 0.46
C VAL A 41 -8.59 -1.56 1.19
N ASN A 42 -8.98 -1.22 2.42
CA ASN A 42 -10.02 -1.93 3.17
C ASN A 42 -11.33 -2.01 2.36
N GLY A 43 -11.78 -0.89 1.80
CA GLY A 43 -12.99 -0.90 0.95
C GLY A 43 -12.85 -1.70 -0.34
N ALA A 44 -11.63 -1.93 -0.85
CA ALA A 44 -11.42 -2.84 -1.97
C ALA A 44 -11.46 -4.31 -1.53
N TRP A 45 -10.91 -4.63 -0.36
CA TRP A 45 -11.05 -5.95 0.26
C TRP A 45 -12.52 -6.33 0.48
N ASP A 46 -13.34 -5.41 1.00
CA ASP A 46 -14.79 -5.64 1.16
C ASP A 46 -15.46 -6.04 -0.17
N SER A 47 -15.03 -5.43 -1.27
CA SER A 47 -15.55 -5.73 -2.60
C SER A 47 -15.09 -7.11 -3.10
N VAL A 48 -13.83 -7.48 -2.83
CA VAL A 48 -13.30 -8.81 -3.14
C VAL A 48 -14.06 -9.88 -2.36
N ASP A 49 -14.29 -9.70 -1.06
CA ASP A 49 -15.01 -10.65 -0.21
C ASP A 49 -16.44 -10.91 -0.72
N VAL A 50 -17.15 -9.85 -1.12
CA VAL A 50 -18.49 -9.97 -1.71
C VAL A 50 -18.48 -10.81 -2.99
N GLU A 51 -17.51 -10.57 -3.88
CA GLU A 51 -17.46 -11.28 -5.17
C GLU A 51 -16.96 -12.72 -5.02
N VAL A 52 -16.04 -13.00 -4.09
CA VAL A 52 -15.65 -14.37 -3.72
C VAL A 52 -16.86 -15.13 -3.17
N GLU A 53 -17.66 -14.52 -2.30
CA GLU A 53 -18.86 -15.16 -1.76
C GLU A 53 -19.92 -15.40 -2.83
N ARG A 54 -20.09 -14.46 -3.77
CA ARG A 54 -20.96 -14.64 -4.94
C ARG A 54 -20.54 -15.86 -5.77
N LEU A 55 -19.24 -16.00 -6.03
CA LEU A 55 -18.69 -17.16 -6.74
C LEU A 55 -18.90 -18.47 -5.97
N ARG A 56 -18.66 -18.48 -4.65
CA ARG A 56 -18.96 -19.65 -3.78
C ARG A 56 -20.41 -20.10 -3.92
N ILE A 57 -21.36 -19.16 -3.88
CA ILE A 57 -22.79 -19.46 -4.00
C ILE A 57 -23.12 -20.04 -5.38
N ALA A 58 -22.57 -19.49 -6.46
CA ALA A 58 -22.79 -20.00 -7.82
C ALA A 58 -22.25 -21.43 -7.97
N LEU A 59 -21.02 -21.69 -7.52
CA LEU A 59 -20.40 -23.01 -7.55
C LEU A 59 -21.18 -24.04 -6.71
N ALA A 60 -21.67 -23.64 -5.52
CA ALA A 60 -22.49 -24.50 -4.67
C ALA A 60 -23.82 -24.90 -5.34
N ARG A 61 -24.32 -24.09 -6.28
CA ARG A 61 -25.51 -24.38 -7.10
C ARG A 61 -25.21 -25.17 -8.37
N SER A 62 -23.95 -25.55 -8.59
CA SER A 62 -23.46 -26.15 -9.85
C SER A 62 -23.68 -25.24 -11.07
N GLU A 63 -23.73 -23.92 -10.85
CA GLU A 63 -23.73 -22.93 -11.91
C GLU A 63 -22.27 -22.66 -12.35
N ALA A 64 -22.08 -22.22 -13.60
CA ALA A 64 -20.79 -21.70 -14.01
C ALA A 64 -20.53 -20.40 -13.24
N GLY A 65 -19.41 -20.32 -12.51
CA GLY A 65 -18.96 -19.07 -11.90
C GLY A 65 -18.53 -18.09 -12.98
N ASP A 66 -18.88 -16.80 -12.82
CA ASP A 66 -18.40 -15.70 -13.66
C ASP A 66 -17.36 -14.91 -12.87
N GLU A 67 -16.09 -15.12 -13.21
CA GLU A 67 -14.94 -14.46 -12.57
C GLU A 67 -14.77 -12.98 -12.96
N THR A 68 -15.53 -12.47 -13.93
CA THR A 68 -15.35 -11.10 -14.44
C THR A 68 -15.46 -10.05 -13.34
N ALA A 69 -16.45 -10.19 -12.46
CA ALA A 69 -16.65 -9.25 -11.35
C ALA A 69 -15.55 -9.34 -10.30
N LEU A 70 -15.11 -10.57 -9.96
CA LEU A 70 -14.00 -10.78 -9.04
C LEU A 70 -12.69 -10.21 -9.61
N GLY A 71 -12.38 -10.48 -10.88
CA GLY A 71 -11.18 -9.95 -11.52
C GLY A 71 -11.12 -8.42 -11.52
N ALA A 72 -12.26 -7.75 -11.72
CA ALA A 72 -12.35 -6.30 -11.62
C ALA A 72 -12.15 -5.77 -10.17
N ALA A 73 -12.67 -6.49 -9.18
CA ALA A 73 -12.44 -6.19 -7.77
C ALA A 73 -10.95 -6.36 -7.39
N LEU A 74 -10.33 -7.46 -7.82
CA LEU A 74 -8.91 -7.75 -7.59
C LEU A 74 -7.98 -6.74 -8.27
N THR A 75 -8.27 -6.35 -9.51
CA THR A 75 -7.54 -5.26 -10.20
C THR A 75 -7.63 -3.95 -9.42
N THR A 76 -8.79 -3.68 -8.81
CA THR A 76 -8.97 -2.50 -7.97
C THR A 76 -8.18 -2.61 -6.67
N LEU A 77 -8.19 -3.77 -6.02
CA LEU A 77 -7.38 -4.05 -4.84
C LEU A 77 -5.90 -3.85 -5.14
N GLU A 78 -5.37 -4.50 -6.19
CA GLU A 78 -3.98 -4.35 -6.64
C GLU A 78 -3.58 -2.89 -6.78
N ARG A 79 -4.35 -2.11 -7.57
CA ARG A 79 -4.04 -0.70 -7.83
C ARG A 79 -4.04 0.13 -6.55
N ARG A 80 -4.99 -0.11 -5.64
CA ARG A 80 -5.09 0.65 -4.38
C ARG A 80 -3.97 0.26 -3.42
N SER A 81 -3.64 -1.02 -3.31
CA SER A 81 -2.56 -1.50 -2.47
C SER A 81 -1.21 -0.96 -2.94
N LEU A 82 -0.95 -0.94 -4.25
CA LEU A 82 0.26 -0.30 -4.81
C LEU A 82 0.30 1.20 -4.49
N ALA A 83 -0.78 1.93 -4.75
CA ALA A 83 -0.83 3.37 -4.47
C ALA A 83 -0.67 3.68 -2.97
N ALA A 84 -1.21 2.83 -2.10
CA ALA A 84 -1.06 2.93 -0.65
C ALA A 84 0.39 2.66 -0.23
N ALA A 85 1.01 1.60 -0.75
CA ALA A 85 2.42 1.29 -0.49
C ALA A 85 3.33 2.45 -0.93
N GLU A 86 3.13 2.98 -2.14
CA GLU A 86 3.86 4.15 -2.65
C GLU A 86 3.67 5.40 -1.77
N ASN A 87 2.45 5.64 -1.29
CA ASN A 87 2.17 6.76 -0.39
C ASN A 87 2.90 6.60 0.95
N LEU A 88 2.94 5.39 1.50
CA LEU A 88 3.64 5.12 2.76
C LEU A 88 5.17 5.19 2.62
N ASP A 89 5.70 5.01 1.41
CA ASP A 89 7.13 5.07 1.08
C ASP A 89 7.62 6.45 0.60
N ASP A 90 6.79 7.48 0.73
CA ASP A 90 7.12 8.83 0.26
C ASP A 90 8.30 9.42 1.05
N ALA A 91 9.46 9.46 0.41
CA ALA A 91 10.71 9.96 0.99
C ALA A 91 10.69 11.46 1.33
N SER A 92 9.66 12.21 0.93
CA SER A 92 9.51 13.62 1.32
C SER A 92 9.00 13.81 2.75
N VAL A 93 8.56 12.73 3.42
CA VAL A 93 8.08 12.75 4.80
C VAL A 93 8.84 11.76 5.68
N SER A 94 9.04 12.15 6.94
CA SER A 94 9.52 11.24 7.99
C SER A 94 8.35 10.84 8.90
N TRP A 95 8.26 9.55 9.19
CA TRP A 95 7.29 9.02 10.14
C TRP A 95 7.77 9.24 11.58
N PRO A 96 6.86 9.37 12.56
CA PRO A 96 7.24 9.33 13.97
C PRO A 96 8.05 8.07 14.28
N ALA A 97 9.13 8.19 15.06
CA ALA A 97 10.05 7.08 15.33
C ALA A 97 9.36 5.81 15.86
N ASP A 98 8.32 5.95 16.69
CA ASP A 98 7.57 4.81 17.24
C ASP A 98 6.66 4.11 16.20
N ALA A 99 6.41 4.75 15.05
CA ALA A 99 5.57 4.25 13.96
C ALA A 99 6.36 3.75 12.75
N GLU A 100 7.59 4.21 12.53
CA GLU A 100 8.40 3.96 11.33
C GLU A 100 8.45 2.47 10.92
N ASP A 101 8.89 1.59 11.83
CA ASP A 101 8.96 0.14 11.58
C ASP A 101 7.58 -0.48 11.27
N ALA A 102 6.54 -0.02 11.94
CA ALA A 102 5.20 -0.53 11.74
C ALA A 102 4.65 -0.11 10.37
N ILE A 103 4.93 1.13 9.94
CA ILE A 103 4.52 1.64 8.63
C ILE A 103 5.29 0.95 7.50
N ALA A 104 6.59 0.74 7.66
CA ALA A 104 7.37 -0.04 6.69
C ALA A 104 6.79 -1.45 6.53
N ALA A 105 6.41 -2.11 7.63
CA ALA A 105 5.79 -3.42 7.57
C ALA A 105 4.39 -3.39 6.92
N VAL A 106 3.58 -2.33 7.13
CA VAL A 106 2.30 -2.15 6.42
C VAL A 106 2.55 -1.97 4.92
N ARG A 107 3.50 -1.12 4.53
CA ARG A 107 3.90 -0.94 3.12
C ARG A 107 4.24 -2.27 2.46
N ASP A 108 5.08 -3.07 3.11
CA ASP A 108 5.49 -4.37 2.59
C ASP A 108 4.29 -5.34 2.46
N SER A 109 3.36 -5.31 3.41
CA SER A 109 2.12 -6.09 3.29
C SER A 109 1.22 -5.64 2.15
N LEU A 110 1.11 -4.33 1.89
CA LEU A 110 0.33 -3.79 0.79
C LEU A 110 0.93 -4.18 -0.57
N ALA A 111 2.26 -4.19 -0.68
CA ALA A 111 2.92 -4.70 -1.87
C ALA A 111 2.62 -6.20 -2.09
N ALA A 112 2.62 -7.00 -1.03
CA ALA A 112 2.25 -8.42 -1.09
C ALA A 112 0.76 -8.64 -1.42
N ASP A 113 -0.14 -7.82 -0.90
CA ASP A 113 -1.57 -7.84 -1.26
C ASP A 113 -1.75 -7.55 -2.76
N ALA A 114 -1.00 -6.59 -3.30
CA ALA A 114 -1.06 -6.28 -4.72
C ALA A 114 -0.61 -7.43 -5.62
N GLU A 115 0.49 -8.11 -5.23
CA GLU A 115 0.99 -9.28 -5.94
C GLU A 115 -0.03 -10.43 -5.92
N GLN A 116 -0.53 -10.78 -4.72
CA GLN A 116 -1.54 -11.83 -4.59
C GLN A 116 -2.83 -11.47 -5.35
N ALA A 117 -3.28 -10.22 -5.30
CA ALA A 117 -4.49 -9.80 -6.02
C ALA A 117 -4.35 -9.97 -7.54
N ARG A 118 -3.17 -9.66 -8.09
CA ARG A 118 -2.86 -9.89 -9.50
C ARG A 118 -2.90 -11.38 -9.85
N ASP A 119 -2.24 -12.22 -9.05
CA ASP A 119 -2.16 -13.65 -9.30
C ASP A 119 -3.54 -14.32 -9.22
N VAL A 120 -4.35 -13.96 -8.22
CA VAL A 120 -5.71 -14.49 -8.03
C VAL A 120 -6.64 -14.07 -9.18
N ALA A 121 -6.42 -12.90 -9.79
CA ALA A 121 -7.25 -12.40 -10.89
C ALA A 121 -7.14 -13.26 -12.16
N GLU A 122 -6.10 -14.07 -12.28
CA GLU A 122 -5.88 -15.00 -13.41
C GLU A 122 -6.44 -16.41 -13.15
N LEU A 123 -6.90 -16.67 -11.93
CA LEU A 123 -7.39 -18.00 -11.53
C LEU A 123 -8.79 -18.28 -12.08
N SER A 124 -9.08 -19.57 -12.24
CA SER A 124 -10.44 -20.03 -12.49
C SER A 124 -11.34 -19.72 -11.29
N ALA A 125 -12.66 -19.62 -11.49
CA ALA A 125 -13.60 -19.39 -10.39
C ALA A 125 -13.45 -20.39 -9.23
N ALA A 126 -13.18 -21.67 -9.52
CA ALA A 126 -13.00 -22.68 -8.48
C ALA A 126 -11.69 -22.50 -7.71
N ASP A 127 -10.60 -22.18 -8.42
CA ASP A 127 -9.29 -21.97 -7.82
C ASP A 127 -9.25 -20.66 -7.02
N ALA A 128 -9.87 -19.59 -7.53
CA ALA A 128 -9.98 -18.30 -6.84
C ALA A 128 -10.75 -18.42 -5.52
N VAL A 129 -11.83 -19.21 -5.50
CA VAL A 129 -12.61 -19.49 -4.28
C VAL A 129 -11.82 -20.34 -3.27
N ALA A 130 -11.00 -21.27 -3.76
CA ALA A 130 -10.18 -22.16 -2.94
C ALA A 130 -8.85 -21.53 -2.51
N HIS A 131 -8.51 -20.35 -3.02
CA HIS A 131 -7.26 -19.66 -2.72
C HIS A 131 -7.19 -19.26 -1.24
N GLU A 132 -6.04 -19.52 -0.63
CA GLU A 132 -5.73 -19.11 0.74
C GLU A 132 -4.81 -17.90 0.70
N TRP A 133 -5.32 -16.76 1.15
CA TRP A 133 -4.55 -15.52 1.24
C TRP A 133 -3.45 -15.64 2.28
N GLU A 134 -2.22 -15.38 1.86
CA GLU A 134 -1.05 -15.53 2.72
C GLU A 134 -0.89 -14.35 3.66
N GLY A 135 -0.57 -14.64 4.92
CA GLY A 135 -0.12 -13.64 5.88
C GLY A 135 -1.22 -12.82 6.55
N ALA A 136 -2.51 -13.17 6.41
CA ALA A 136 -3.62 -12.44 7.01
C ALA A 136 -3.43 -12.10 8.51
N GLU A 137 -2.96 -13.06 9.32
CA GLU A 137 -2.68 -12.83 10.76
C GLU A 137 -1.56 -11.79 10.96
N ARG A 138 -0.48 -11.89 10.17
CA ARG A 138 0.63 -10.93 10.20
C ARG A 138 0.18 -9.55 9.77
N ILE A 139 -0.64 -9.45 8.72
CA ILE A 139 -1.18 -8.18 8.20
C ILE A 139 -2.04 -7.51 9.27
N ALA A 140 -2.97 -8.25 9.89
CA ALA A 140 -3.81 -7.74 10.96
C ALA A 140 -2.98 -7.22 12.14
N ALA A 141 -1.98 -8.00 12.58
CA ALA A 141 -1.10 -7.61 13.67
C ALA A 141 -0.25 -6.36 13.35
N THR A 142 0.30 -6.28 12.14
CA THR A 142 1.09 -5.14 11.68
C THR A 142 0.25 -3.87 11.57
N SER A 143 -0.96 -3.95 11.00
CA SER A 143 -1.89 -2.82 10.92
C SER A 143 -2.36 -2.36 12.29
N ALA A 144 -2.63 -3.28 13.22
CA ALA A 144 -2.98 -2.94 14.61
C ALA A 144 -1.82 -2.22 15.30
N LYS A 145 -0.58 -2.70 15.12
CA LYS A 145 0.62 -2.04 15.66
C LYS A 145 0.78 -0.63 15.11
N ALA A 146 0.62 -0.45 13.80
CA ALA A 146 0.70 0.87 13.17
C ALA A 146 -0.36 1.84 13.74
N ARG A 147 -1.62 1.40 13.87
CA ARG A 147 -2.68 2.20 14.49
C ARG A 147 -2.35 2.59 15.94
N ALA A 148 -1.86 1.65 16.74
CA ALA A 148 -1.47 1.91 18.12
C ALA A 148 -0.33 2.93 18.22
N SER A 149 0.72 2.82 17.38
CA SER A 149 1.82 3.78 17.32
C SER A 149 1.38 5.18 16.88
N LEU A 150 0.27 5.29 16.16
CA LEU A 150 -0.30 6.54 15.69
C LEU A 150 -1.42 7.08 16.60
N GLY A 151 -1.72 6.40 17.72
CA GLY A 151 -2.80 6.78 18.62
C GLY A 151 -4.20 6.70 17.99
N LEU A 152 -4.36 5.86 16.97
CA LEU A 152 -5.63 5.62 16.28
C LEU A 152 -6.45 4.54 17.02
N PRO A 153 -7.79 4.48 16.79
CA PRO A 153 -8.60 3.38 17.31
C PRO A 153 -8.06 2.00 16.89
N ASP A 154 -8.16 1.02 17.79
CA ASP A 154 -7.73 -0.36 17.50
C ASP A 154 -8.57 -1.02 16.41
N ASP A 155 -9.83 -0.62 16.29
CA ASP A 155 -10.77 -1.12 15.29
C ASP A 155 -10.56 -0.41 13.93
N PRO A 156 -10.29 -1.15 12.83
CA PRO A 156 -10.06 -0.57 11.51
C PRO A 156 -11.23 0.25 10.98
N GLU A 157 -12.46 -0.21 11.19
CA GLU A 157 -13.67 0.44 10.69
C GLU A 157 -13.87 1.76 11.43
N VAL A 158 -13.80 1.72 12.76
CA VAL A 158 -13.91 2.92 13.61
C VAL A 158 -12.81 3.94 13.27
N ALA A 159 -11.58 3.48 13.03
CA ALA A 159 -10.48 4.37 12.64
C ALA A 159 -10.74 5.04 11.27
N CYS A 160 -11.24 4.29 10.29
CA CYS A 160 -11.55 4.81 8.96
C CYS A 160 -12.77 5.73 8.92
N GLU A 161 -13.77 5.49 9.78
CA GLU A 161 -14.95 6.36 9.91
C GLU A 161 -14.64 7.69 10.61
N ALA A 162 -13.62 7.71 11.49
CA ALA A 162 -13.18 8.90 12.20
C ALA A 162 -12.23 9.81 11.40
N ARG A 163 -11.90 9.42 10.15
CA ARG A 163 -10.96 10.10 9.26
C ARG A 163 -11.41 11.50 8.83
#